data_AF-A0A2N3V0G2-F1
#
_entry.id   AF-A0A2N3V0G2-F1
#
_cell.length_a   1.000
_cell.length_b   1.000
_cell.length_c   1.000
_cell.angle_alpha   90.00
_cell.angle_beta   90.00
_cell.angle_gamma   90.00
#
_symmetry.space_group_name_H-M   'P 1'
#
loop_
_entity.id
_entity.type
_entity.pdbx_description
1 polymer ?
#
loop_
_entity_poly.entity_id
_entity_poly.type
_entity_poly.pdbx_seq_one_letter_code
_entity_poly.pdbx_strand_id
1 'polypeptide(L)' 'MNPDEFEENYTQILHTLLKAFANSSEVAPGKFFDLAKTIENLREASPALYEAIKTLEDEKREAA' A
#
# COMPACT_ATOMS: atom_id res chain seq x y z
N MET A 1 14.84 -5.82 0.83
CA MET A 1 13.76 -6.13 1.78
C MET A 1 13.19 -7.50 1.42
N ASN A 2 12.91 -8.36 2.39
CA ASN A 2 12.27 -9.65 2.09
C ASN A 2 10.75 -9.46 1.89
N PRO A 3 10.03 -10.44 1.30
CA PRO A 3 8.60 -10.30 1.02
C PRO A 3 7.75 -10.07 2.28
N ASP A 4 8.08 -10.74 3.38
CA ASP A 4 7.33 -10.65 4.64
C ASP A 4 7.46 -9.25 5.28
N GLU A 5 8.68 -8.70 5.28
CA GLU A 5 8.97 -7.33 5.72
C GLU A 5 8.26 -6.29 4.84
N PHE A 6 8.18 -6.51 3.53
CA PHE A 6 7.43 -5.63 2.63
C PHE A 6 5.95 -5.66 3.00
N GLU A 7 5.37 -6.85 3.09
CA GLU A 7 3.94 -7.06 3.35
C GLU A 7 3.52 -6.44 4.70
N GLU A 8 4.32 -6.66 5.75
CA GLU A 8 4.06 -6.08 7.07
C GLU A 8 4.09 -4.56 7.03
N ASN A 9 5.17 -3.97 6.49
CA ASN A 9 5.32 -2.52 6.41
C ASN A 9 4.22 -1.88 5.54
N TYR A 10 3.96 -2.47 4.38
CA TYR A 10 2.95 -2.00 3.44
C TYR A 10 1.55 -2.03 4.07
N THR A 11 1.18 -3.15 4.69
CA THR A 11 -0.10 -3.29 5.41
C THR A 11 -0.23 -2.29 6.56
N GLN A 12 0.84 -2.07 7.33
CA GLN A 12 0.84 -1.09 8.42
C GLN A 12 0.61 0.34 7.92
N ILE A 13 1.22 0.72 6.79
CA ILE A 13 1.01 2.02 6.16
C ILE A 13 -0.44 2.18 5.71
N LEU A 14 -0.98 1.19 5.01
CA LEU A 14 -2.37 1.20 4.54
C LEU A 14 -3.37 1.32 5.69
N HIS A 15 -3.18 0.58 6.79
CA HIS A 15 -3.99 0.72 7.99
C HIS A 15 -3.87 2.09 8.65
N THR A 16 -2.67 2.67 8.66
CA THR A 16 -2.44 4.01 9.22
C THR A 16 -3.21 5.06 8.42
N LEU A 17 -3.17 4.97 7.08
CA LEU A 17 -3.95 5.83 6.20
C LEU A 17 -5.45 5.68 6.45
N LEU A 18 -5.96 4.45 6.51
CA LEU A 18 -7.37 4.20 6.76
C LEU A 18 -7.84 4.82 8.09
N LYS A 19 -7.05 4.65 9.16
CA LYS A 19 -7.33 5.26 10.48
C LYS A 19 -7.30 6.79 10.41
N ALA A 20 -6.35 7.37 9.70
CA ALA A 20 -6.26 8.82 9.55
C ALA A 20 -7.49 9.39 8.83
N PHE A 21 -7.95 8.73 7.75
CA PHE A 21 -9.14 9.16 7.03
C PHE A 21 -10.43 8.96 7.84
N ALA A 22 -10.53 7.88 8.60
CA ALA A 22 -11.69 7.63 9.46
C ALA A 22 -11.88 8.69 10.55
N ASN A 23 -10.76 9.25 11.05
CA ASN A 23 -10.76 10.28 12.09
C ASN A 23 -10.80 11.71 11.55
N SER A 24 -10.79 11.90 10.23
CA SER A 24 -10.85 13.23 9.63
C SER A 24 -12.29 13.71 9.51
N SER A 25 -12.60 14.84 10.14
CA SER A 25 -13.90 15.52 10.00
C SER A 25 -14.15 16.08 8.59
N GLU A 26 -13.11 16.15 7.75
CA GLU A 26 -13.19 16.62 6.36
C GLU A 26 -13.62 15.52 5.39
N VAL A 27 -13.54 14.25 5.80
CA VAL A 27 -13.89 13.11 4.95
C VAL A 27 -15.34 12.73 5.19
N ALA A 28 -16.20 13.08 4.23
CA ALA A 28 -17.59 12.63 4.25
C ALA A 28 -17.67 11.08 4.23
N PRO A 29 -18.66 10.45 4.89
CA PRO A 29 -18.75 8.99 5.00
C PRO A 29 -18.72 8.24 3.67
N GLY A 30 -19.36 8.78 2.62
CA GLY A 30 -19.33 8.17 1.28
C GLY A 30 -17.92 8.17 0.67
N LYS A 31 -17.18 9.28 0.83
CA LYS A 31 -15.79 9.37 0.37
C LYS A 31 -14.88 8.43 1.16
N PHE A 32 -15.10 8.31 2.47
CA PHE A 32 -14.35 7.35 3.30
C PHE A 32 -14.55 5.92 2.79
N PHE A 33 -15.79 5.53 2.47
CA PHE A 33 -16.08 4.19 1.95
C PHE A 33 -15.34 3.90 0.63
N ASP A 34 -15.34 4.85 -0.31
CA ASP A 34 -14.63 4.69 -1.58
C ASP A 34 -13.10 4.60 -1.38
N LEU A 35 -12.55 5.40 -0.45
CA LEU A 35 -11.15 5.32 -0.05
C LEU A 35 -10.80 3.99 0.59
N ALA A 36 -11.65 3.49 1.49
CA ALA A 36 -11.46 2.20 2.15
C ALA A 36 -11.41 1.06 1.13
N LYS A 37 -12.32 1.05 0.15
CA LYS A 37 -12.29 0.09 -0.96
C LYS A 37 -10.99 0.17 -1.77
N THR A 38 -10.52 1.39 -2.03
CA THR A 38 -9.27 1.60 -2.76
C THR A 38 -8.07 1.05 -1.97
N ILE A 39 -8.04 1.27 -0.66
CA ILE A 39 -7.00 0.76 0.24
C ILE A 39 -7.01 -0.77 0.30
N GLU A 40 -8.19 -1.41 0.35
CA GLU A 40 -8.27 -2.88 0.30
C GLU A 40 -7.77 -3.44 -1.04
N ASN A 41 -8.14 -2.82 -2.17
CA ASN A 41 -7.60 -3.24 -3.47
C ASN A 41 -6.07 -3.10 -3.55
N LEU A 42 -5.50 -2.05 -2.94
CA LEU A 42 -4.05 -1.88 -2.84
C LEU A 42 -3.41 -2.98 -1.99
N ARG A 43 -4.04 -3.36 -0.89
CA ARG A 43 -3.61 -4.47 -0.04
C ARG A 43 -3.63 -5.80 -0.80
N GLU A 44 -4.69 -6.08 -1.56
CA GLU A 44 -4.78 -7.27 -2.42
C GLU A 44 -3.68 -7.29 -3.50
N ALA A 45 -3.30 -6.11 -4.00
CA ALA A 45 -2.24 -5.96 -5.00
C ALA A 45 -0.81 -6.05 -4.44
N SER A 46 -0.64 -6.14 -3.11
CA SER A 46 0.67 -6.12 -2.43
C SER A 46 1.69 -7.11 -3.02
N PRO A 47 1.36 -8.39 -3.30
CA PRO A 47 2.32 -9.32 -3.90
C PRO A 47 2.82 -8.87 -5.27
N ALA A 48 1.94 -8.33 -6.11
CA ALA A 48 2.32 -7.83 -7.44
C ALA A 48 3.18 -6.56 -7.35
N LEU A 49 2.91 -5.70 -6.37
CA LEU A 49 3.71 -4.50 -6.11
C LEU A 49 5.12 -4.85 -5.63
N TYR A 50 5.26 -5.85 -4.76
CA TYR A 50 6.58 -6.33 -4.33
C TYR A 50 7.42 -6.80 -5.52
N GLU A 51 6.86 -7.68 -6.37
CA GLU A 51 7.57 -8.20 -7.55
C GLU A 51 7.95 -7.10 -8.54
N ALA A 52 7.08 -6.11 -8.74
CA ALA A 52 7.37 -4.97 -9.60
C ALA A 52 8.53 -4.12 -9.05
N ILE A 53 8.52 -3.81 -7.74
CA ILE A 53 9.59 -3.05 -7.09
C ILE A 53 10.92 -3.80 -7.17
N LYS A 54 10.90 -5.10 -6.87
CA LYS A 54 12.08 -5.96 -6.94
C LYS A 54 12.68 -6.00 -8.35
N THR A 55 11.85 -6.16 -9.36
CA THR A 55 12.28 -6.14 -10.77
C THR A 55 12.99 -4.83 -11.12
N LEU A 56 12.42 -3.69 -10.71
CA LEU A 56 13.04 -2.38 -10.94
C LEU A 56 14.38 -2.20 -10.19
N GLU A 57 14.49 -2.74 -8.98
CA GLU A 57 15.74 -2.72 -8.21
C GLU A 57 16.83 -3.58 -8.88
N ASP A 58 16.45 -4.75 -9.39
CA ASP A 58 17.36 -5.65 -10.10
C ASP A 58 17.85 -5.03 -11.42
N GLU A 59 16.95 -4.46 -12.23
CA GLU A 59 17.31 -3.74 -13.47
C GLU A 59 18.27 -2.56 -13.20
N LYS A 60 18.03 -1.80 -12.13
CA LYS A 60 18.89 -0.68 -11.74
C LYS A 60 20.28 -1.14 -11.30
N ARG A 61 20.36 -2.32 -10.69
CA ARG A 61 21.63 -2.92 -10.24
C ARG A 61 22.45 -3.44 -11.41
N GLU A 62 21.81 -4.00 -12.43
CA GLU A 62 22.49 -4.46 -13.65
C GLU A 62 22.99 -3.30 -14.52
N ALA A 63 22.36 -2.13 -14.42
CA ALA A 63 22.74 -0.92 -15.16
C ALA A 63 23.86 -0.08 -14.49
N ALA A 64 24.31 -0.43 -13.29
CA ALA A 64 25.27 0.32 -12.47
C ALA A 64 26.65 -0.35 -12.40
#